data_AF-A0A1J8QK37-F1
#
_entry.id   AF-A0A1J8QK37-F1
#
_cell.length_a   1.000
_cell.length_b   1.000
_cell.length_c   1.000
_cell.angle_alpha   90.00
_cell.angle_beta   90.00
_cell.angle_gamma   90.00
#
_symmetry.space_group_name_H-M   'P 1'
#
loop_
_entity.id
_entity.type
_entity.pdbx_description
1 polymer ?
#
loop_
_entity_poly.entity_id
_entity_poly.type
_entity_poly.pdbx_seq_one_letter_code
_entity_poly.pdbx_strand_id
1 'polypeptide(L)'
;MVVMSCFGNIIAVTIGQPRMLREVARQGLLPYPRFFASTKPFGTPLAPVGLKYLLTVLAIVALPAQDAFNFLVDVVSYPNQVFHAATAIGLWLLRRRRMLAGFAPSKYRASVLVISPYFLSMLFLLVMPWIPPEDGHSDASFWYATYCVVGLGVLAASALLIKGN
;
A
#
# COMPACT_ATOMS: atom_id res chain seq x y z
N MET A 1 -15.95 23.14 7.67
CA MET A 1 -14.67 22.62 8.23
C MET A 1 -14.20 21.34 7.55
N VAL A 2 -15.05 20.32 7.39
CA VAL A 2 -14.70 19.04 6.74
C VAL A 2 -14.12 19.20 5.34
N VAL A 3 -14.74 19.99 4.46
CA VAL A 3 -14.27 20.20 3.08
C VAL A 3 -12.85 20.76 3.00
N MET A 4 -12.52 21.75 3.82
CA MET A 4 -11.18 22.35 3.86
C MET A 4 -10.13 21.35 4.35
N SER A 5 -10.49 20.48 5.31
CA SER A 5 -9.61 19.41 5.79
C SER A 5 -9.35 18.37 4.70
N CYS A 6 -10.39 17.90 4.02
CA CYS A 6 -10.26 16.97 2.90
C CYS A 6 -9.41 17.56 1.76
N PHE A 7 -9.65 18.83 1.40
CA PHE A 7 -8.88 19.54 0.39
C PHE A 7 -7.38 19.61 0.74
N GLY A 8 -7.04 20.00 1.97
CA GLY A 8 -5.66 20.04 2.43
C GLY A 8 -4.98 18.67 2.41
N ASN A 9 -5.68 17.61 2.83
CA ASN A 9 -5.16 16.25 2.77
C ASN A 9 -4.88 15.79 1.32
N ILE A 10 -5.80 16.05 0.39
CA ILE A 10 -5.63 15.67 -1.02
C ILE A 10 -4.42 16.38 -1.63
N ILE A 11 -4.21 17.67 -1.34
CA ILE A 11 -3.01 18.40 -1.80
C ILE A 11 -1.74 17.75 -1.25
N ALA A 12 -1.68 17.51 0.06
CA ALA A 12 -0.50 16.93 0.71
C ALA A 12 -0.14 15.56 0.13
N VAL A 13 -1.13 14.68 -0.05
CA VAL A 13 -0.94 13.34 -0.59
C VAL A 13 -0.54 13.38 -2.07
N THR A 14 -1.10 14.30 -2.86
CA THR A 14 -0.79 14.46 -4.29
C THR A 14 0.64 14.95 -4.52
N ILE A 15 1.24 15.67 -3.57
CA ILE A 15 2.63 16.10 -3.66
C ILE A 15 3.58 15.03 -3.10
N GLY A 16 3.21 14.39 -1.98
CA GLY A 16 4.08 13.46 -1.26
C GLY A 16 4.29 12.12 -1.97
N GLN A 17 3.21 11.44 -2.34
CA GLN A 17 3.29 10.09 -2.89
C GLN A 17 4.06 10.00 -4.23
N PRO A 18 3.88 10.93 -5.18
CA PRO A 18 4.66 10.93 -6.43
C PRO A 18 6.16 11.13 -6.21
N ARG A 19 6.58 11.91 -5.20
CA ARG A 19 7.99 12.09 -4.85
C ARG A 19 8.59 10.81 -4.28
N MET A 20 7.84 10.09 -3.44
CA MET A 20 8.23 8.77 -2.96
C MET A 20 8.37 7.78 -4.13
N LEU A 21 7.39 7.73 -5.03
CA LEU A 21 7.44 6.84 -6.20
C LEU A 21 8.62 7.14 -7.13
N ARG A 22 8.93 8.42 -7.33
CA ARG A 22 10.11 8.87 -8.09
C ARG A 22 11.41 8.35 -7.47
N GLU A 23 11.51 8.34 -6.15
CA GLU A 23 12.70 7.85 -5.44
C GLU A 23 12.83 6.32 -5.56
N VAL A 24 11.71 5.61 -5.49
CA VAL A 24 11.65 4.16 -5.79
C VAL A 24 12.06 3.89 -7.25
N ALA A 25 11.61 4.70 -8.21
CA ALA A 25 12.05 4.62 -9.61
C ALA A 25 13.56 4.86 -9.76
N ARG A 26 14.13 5.79 -9.00
CA ARG A 26 15.57 6.08 -9.02
C ARG A 26 16.42 4.89 -8.57
N GLN A 27 15.87 4.02 -7.72
CA GLN A 27 16.50 2.78 -7.28
C GLN A 27 16.37 1.63 -8.32
N GLY A 28 15.72 1.86 -9.47
CA GLY A 28 15.54 0.86 -10.52
C GLY A 28 14.40 -0.12 -10.25
N LEU A 29 13.58 0.11 -9.23
CA LEU A 29 12.51 -0.80 -8.81
C LEU A 29 11.23 -0.70 -9.66
N LEU A 30 11.15 0.22 -10.62
CA LEU A 30 9.99 0.37 -11.50
C LEU A 30 10.35 0.07 -12.96
N PRO A 31 9.40 -0.47 -13.76
CA PRO A 31 9.58 -0.57 -15.20
C PRO A 31 9.74 0.84 -15.79
N TYR A 32 10.67 1.00 -16.73
CA TYR A 32 11.02 2.31 -17.30
C TYR A 32 11.41 3.37 -16.25
N PRO A 33 12.44 3.12 -15.42
CA PRO A 33 12.78 3.98 -14.27
C PRO A 33 13.12 5.43 -14.70
N ARG A 34 13.70 5.62 -15.89
CA ARG A 34 14.01 6.96 -16.44
C ARG A 34 12.76 7.82 -16.68
N PHE A 35 11.65 7.20 -17.07
CA PHE A 35 10.38 7.90 -17.30
C PHE A 35 9.75 8.32 -15.97
N PHE A 36 9.64 7.39 -15.01
CA PHE A 36 9.04 7.66 -13.70
C PHE A 36 9.92 8.51 -12.77
N ALA A 37 11.24 8.51 -12.96
CA ALA A 37 12.16 9.36 -12.20
C ALA A 37 12.22 10.81 -12.72
N SER A 38 11.69 11.09 -13.92
CA SER A 38 11.77 12.40 -14.58
C SER A 38 10.93 13.45 -13.86
N THR A 39 11.46 14.67 -13.78
CA THR A 39 10.78 15.85 -13.20
C THR A 39 10.60 16.99 -14.21
N LYS A 40 10.89 16.76 -15.49
CA LYS A 40 10.75 17.79 -16.53
C LYS A 40 9.29 17.92 -16.99
N PRO A 41 8.81 19.14 -17.34
CA PRO A 41 9.53 20.43 -17.33
C PRO A 41 9.36 21.25 -16.03
N PHE A 42 8.35 20.97 -15.20
CA PHE A 42 7.94 21.85 -14.08
C PHE A 42 8.58 21.49 -12.71
N GLY A 43 9.60 20.64 -12.67
CA GLY A 43 10.23 20.18 -11.43
C GLY A 43 9.37 19.19 -10.62
N THR A 44 8.22 18.77 -11.15
CA THR A 44 7.31 17.80 -10.53
C THR A 44 7.33 16.47 -11.27
N PRO A 45 7.21 15.33 -10.56
CA PRO A 45 7.17 14.02 -11.18
C PRO A 45 5.83 13.78 -11.89
N LEU A 46 5.70 14.31 -13.12
CA LEU A 46 4.46 14.25 -13.90
C LEU A 46 4.00 12.82 -14.21
N ALA A 47 4.93 11.92 -14.53
CA ALA A 47 4.59 10.54 -14.85
C ALA A 47 3.94 9.80 -13.65
N PRO A 48 4.53 9.80 -12.43
CA PRO A 48 3.86 9.33 -11.22
C PRO A 48 2.51 9.97 -10.91
N VAL A 49 2.39 11.30 -11.07
CA VAL A 49 1.12 12.02 -10.84
C VAL A 49 0.06 11.57 -11.83
N GLY A 50 0.40 11.51 -13.12
CA GLY A 50 -0.50 11.09 -14.19
C GLY A 50 -0.95 9.64 -14.05
N LEU A 51 -0.04 8.73 -13.69
CA LEU A 51 -0.39 7.34 -13.39
C LEU A 51 -1.40 7.26 -12.25
N LYS A 52 -1.14 7.95 -11.13
CA LYS A 52 -2.08 7.97 -10.00
C LYS A 52 -3.44 8.53 -10.42
N TYR A 53 -3.44 9.66 -11.12
CA TYR A 53 -4.67 10.30 -11.59
C TYR A 53 -5.48 9.38 -12.50
N LEU A 54 -4.82 8.73 -13.46
CA LEU A 54 -5.46 7.76 -14.37
C LEU A 54 -6.09 6.61 -13.59
N LEU A 55 -5.36 6.02 -12.63
CA LEU A 55 -5.87 4.92 -11.80
C LEU A 55 -7.08 5.36 -10.97
N THR A 56 -7.04 6.56 -10.39
CA THR A 56 -8.16 7.11 -9.63
C THR A 56 -9.38 7.39 -10.50
N VAL A 57 -9.21 7.98 -11.68
CA VAL A 57 -10.33 8.21 -12.62
C VAL A 57 -10.94 6.90 -13.09
N LEU A 58 -10.10 5.92 -13.44
CA LEU A 58 -10.57 4.59 -13.86
C LEU A 58 -11.38 3.93 -12.75
N ALA A 59 -10.90 3.97 -11.51
CA ALA A 59 -11.62 3.40 -10.36
C ALA A 59 -12.99 4.07 -10.14
N ILE A 60 -13.06 5.41 -10.25
CA ILE A 60 -14.33 6.15 -10.08
C ILE A 60 -15.34 5.80 -11.17
N VAL A 61 -14.88 5.62 -12.43
CA VAL A 61 -15.76 5.30 -13.56
C VAL A 61 -16.19 3.84 -13.55
N ALA A 62 -15.31 2.93 -13.12
CA ALA A 62 -15.56 1.49 -13.16
C ALA A 62 -16.48 1.00 -12.04
N LEU A 63 -16.54 1.70 -10.90
CA LEU A 63 -17.33 1.26 -9.75
C LEU A 63 -18.71 1.92 -9.66
N PRO A 64 -19.72 1.17 -9.18
CA PRO A 64 -21.02 1.75 -8.86
C PRO A 64 -20.88 2.77 -7.72
N ALA A 65 -21.51 3.93 -7.86
CA ALA A 65 -21.30 5.09 -6.99
C ALA A 65 -21.58 4.83 -5.49
N GLN A 66 -22.49 3.90 -5.17
CA GLN A 66 -22.85 3.57 -3.79
C GLN A 66 -21.77 2.76 -3.07
N ASP A 67 -21.05 1.89 -3.80
CA ASP A 67 -20.05 0.98 -3.21
C ASP A 67 -18.60 1.47 -3.43
N ALA A 68 -18.42 2.45 -4.33
CA ALA A 68 -17.11 2.92 -4.78
C ALA A 68 -16.20 3.41 -3.64
N PHE A 69 -16.76 4.13 -2.66
CA PHE A 69 -15.97 4.69 -1.57
C PHE A 69 -15.41 3.59 -0.66
N ASN A 70 -16.28 2.71 -0.14
CA ASN A 70 -15.87 1.63 0.77
C ASN A 70 -14.88 0.70 0.07
N PHE A 71 -15.19 0.28 -1.16
CA PHE A 71 -14.29 -0.57 -1.92
C PHE A 71 -12.92 0.07 -2.18
N LEU A 72 -12.88 1.35 -2.53
CA LEU A 72 -11.61 2.03 -2.78
C LEU A 72 -10.76 2.11 -1.50
N VAL A 73 -11.40 2.38 -0.36
CA VAL A 73 -10.73 2.35 0.94
C VAL A 73 -10.18 0.96 1.24
N ASP A 74 -10.94 -0.09 0.97
CA ASP A 74 -10.54 -1.48 1.24
C ASP A 74 -9.40 -1.94 0.32
N VAL A 75 -9.48 -1.63 -0.98
CA VAL A 75 -8.43 -1.94 -1.97
C VAL A 75 -7.12 -1.24 -1.66
N VAL A 76 -7.15 -0.03 -1.10
CA VAL A 76 -5.92 0.68 -0.68
C VAL A 76 -5.41 0.15 0.67
N SER A 77 -6.30 -0.19 1.58
CA SER A 77 -5.94 -0.63 2.93
C SER A 77 -5.36 -2.05 2.95
N TYR A 78 -5.87 -2.96 2.12
CA TYR A 78 -5.45 -4.36 2.14
C TYR A 78 -3.97 -4.56 1.76
N PRO A 79 -3.42 -3.97 0.68
CA PRO A 79 -1.98 -4.03 0.40
C PRO A 79 -1.13 -3.38 1.49
N ASN A 80 -1.58 -2.25 2.07
CA ASN A 80 -0.87 -1.62 3.18
C ASN A 80 -0.78 -2.57 4.39
N GLN A 81 -1.83 -3.33 4.65
CA GLN A 81 -1.85 -4.33 5.72
C GLN A 81 -0.82 -5.43 5.51
N VAL A 82 -0.65 -5.89 4.26
CA VAL A 82 0.42 -6.82 3.88
C VAL A 82 1.80 -6.23 4.19
N PHE A 83 2.04 -4.96 3.83
CA PHE A 83 3.31 -4.30 4.14
C PHE A 83 3.54 -4.08 5.64
N HIS A 84 2.49 -3.81 6.43
CA HIS A 84 2.59 -3.73 7.89
C HIS A 84 2.97 -5.08 8.50
N ALA A 85 2.34 -6.17 8.07
CA ALA A 85 2.71 -7.52 8.48
C ALA A 85 4.16 -7.86 8.09
N ALA A 86 4.55 -7.56 6.84
CA ALA A 86 5.90 -7.78 6.34
C ALA A 86 6.95 -6.97 7.13
N THR A 87 6.62 -5.75 7.56
CA THR A 87 7.50 -4.90 8.37
C THR A 87 7.74 -5.53 9.76
N ALA A 88 6.70 -6.06 10.40
CA ALA A 88 6.84 -6.76 11.67
C ALA A 88 7.73 -8.01 11.57
N ILE A 89 7.54 -8.82 10.51
CA ILE A 89 8.41 -9.98 10.21
C ILE A 89 9.84 -9.52 9.92
N GLY A 90 10.00 -8.48 9.10
CA GLY A 90 11.29 -7.91 8.74
C GLY A 90 12.09 -7.44 9.96
N LEU A 91 11.42 -6.90 10.98
CA LEU A 91 12.05 -6.51 12.24
C LEU A 91 12.61 -7.71 13.01
N TRP A 92 11.89 -8.84 13.06
CA TRP A 92 12.38 -10.07 13.69
C TRP A 92 13.54 -10.68 12.89
N LEU A 93 13.42 -10.73 11.56
CA LEU A 93 14.48 -11.23 10.68
C LEU A 93 15.76 -10.40 10.83
N LEU A 94 15.63 -9.07 10.87
CA LEU A 94 16.75 -8.16 11.05
C LEU A 94 17.43 -8.35 12.40
N ARG A 95 16.66 -8.55 13.49
CA ARG A 95 17.22 -8.89 14.81
C ARG A 95 18.03 -10.17 14.77
N ARG A 96 17.47 -11.23 14.16
CA ARG A 96 18.16 -12.51 14.01
C ARG A 96 19.47 -12.36 13.23
N ARG A 97 19.44 -11.66 12.08
CA ARG A 97 20.64 -11.42 11.26
C ARG A 97 21.70 -10.61 12.01
N ARG A 98 21.31 -9.57 12.75
CA ARG A 98 22.27 -8.77 13.55
C ARG A 98 22.93 -9.57 14.66
N MET A 99 22.17 -10.43 15.36
CA MET A 99 22.72 -11.32 16.39
C MET A 99 23.72 -12.31 15.78
N LEU A 100 23.38 -12.92 14.64
CA LEU A 100 24.28 -13.84 13.94
C LEU A 100 25.55 -13.16 13.43
N ALA A 101 25.46 -11.89 13.02
CA ALA A 101 26.59 -11.09 12.59
C ALA A 101 27.41 -10.47 13.74
N GLY A 102 27.08 -10.77 15.01
CA GLY A 102 27.81 -10.26 16.18
C GLY A 102 27.63 -8.76 16.44
N PHE A 103 26.67 -8.09 15.80
CA PHE A 103 26.44 -6.67 16.03
C PHE A 103 25.73 -6.42 17.36
N ALA A 104 26.12 -5.33 18.03
CA ALA A 104 25.43 -4.86 19.22
C ALA A 104 23.93 -4.59 18.94
N PRO A 105 23.05 -4.79 19.95
CA PRO A 105 21.64 -4.46 19.85
C PRO A 105 21.44 -2.99 19.45
N SER A 106 20.41 -2.71 18.65
CA SER A 106 20.04 -1.33 18.29
C SER A 106 19.73 -0.52 19.55
N LYS A 107 20.18 0.74 19.60
CA LYS A 107 19.84 1.72 20.64
C LYS A 107 18.32 1.89 20.79
N TYR A 108 17.59 1.80 19.68
CA TYR A 108 16.14 1.83 19.65
C TYR A 108 15.62 0.42 19.37
N ARG A 109 15.16 -0.28 20.42
CA ARG A 109 14.66 -1.64 20.36
C ARG A 109 13.20 -1.68 20.81
N ALA A 110 12.30 -2.00 19.89
CA ALA A 110 10.92 -2.31 20.25
C ALA A 110 10.84 -3.66 21.02
N SER A 111 10.05 -3.74 22.08
CA SER A 111 9.89 -5.01 22.81
C SER A 111 9.21 -6.05 21.91
N VAL A 112 9.67 -7.31 21.99
CA VAL A 112 9.00 -8.43 21.27
C VAL A 112 7.55 -8.54 21.72
N LEU A 113 7.28 -8.27 23.01
CA LEU A 113 5.95 -8.26 23.61
C LEU A 113 4.99 -7.25 22.96
N VAL A 114 5.50 -6.15 22.42
CA VAL A 114 4.68 -5.12 21.74
C VAL A 114 4.49 -5.46 20.26
N ILE A 115 5.52 -6.04 19.64
CA ILE A 115 5.47 -6.41 18.21
C ILE A 115 4.57 -7.62 17.98
N SER A 116 4.53 -8.58 18.90
CA SER A 116 3.71 -9.80 18.76
C SER A 116 2.20 -9.52 18.62
N PRO A 117 1.53 -8.75 19.50
CA PRO A 117 0.12 -8.43 19.31
C PRO A 117 -0.13 -7.56 18.07
N TYR A 118 0.78 -6.63 17.73
CA TYR A 118 0.71 -5.84 16.49
C TYR A 118 0.75 -6.72 15.24
N PHE A 119 1.65 -7.71 15.22
CA PHE A 119 1.69 -8.67 14.11
C PHE A 119 0.44 -9.54 14.08
N LEU A 120 -0.06 -9.98 15.23
CA LEU A 120 -1.27 -10.79 15.32
C LEU A 120 -2.50 -10.03 14.84
N SER A 121 -2.65 -8.74 15.18
CA SER A 121 -3.73 -7.89 14.64
C SER A 121 -3.63 -7.75 13.12
N MET A 122 -2.42 -7.70 12.57
CA MET A 122 -2.21 -7.57 11.13
C MET A 122 -2.55 -8.85 10.40
N LEU A 123 -2.18 -9.98 10.98
CA LEU A 123 -2.55 -11.29 10.49
C LEU A 123 -4.07 -11.50 10.54
N PHE A 124 -4.71 -11.10 11.64
CA PHE A 124 -6.16 -11.17 11.79
C PHE A 124 -6.87 -10.35 10.70
N LEU A 125 -6.47 -9.11 10.49
CA LEU A 125 -7.04 -8.24 9.45
C LEU A 125 -6.74 -8.70 8.02
N LEU A 126 -5.73 -9.54 7.81
CA LEU A 126 -5.44 -10.13 6.51
C LEU A 126 -6.29 -11.38 6.23
N VAL A 127 -6.60 -12.16 7.28
CA VAL A 127 -7.33 -13.44 7.17
C VAL A 127 -8.85 -13.24 7.26
N MET A 128 -9.33 -12.37 8.16
CA MET A 128 -10.76 -12.17 8.42
C MET A 128 -11.58 -11.83 7.15
N PRO A 129 -11.09 -10.97 6.23
CA PRO A 129 -11.75 -10.71 4.96
C PRO A 129 -12.03 -11.90 4.04
N TRP A 130 -11.37 -13.04 4.24
CA TRP A 130 -11.56 -14.26 3.44
C TRP A 130 -12.68 -15.15 3.98
N ILE A 131 -13.18 -14.85 5.17
CA ILE A 131 -14.28 -15.58 5.78
C ILE A 131 -15.58 -14.89 5.35
N PRO A 132 -16.54 -15.63 4.79
CA PRO A 132 -17.78 -15.02 4.33
C PRO A 132 -18.51 -14.36 5.51
N PRO A 133 -19.03 -13.14 5.33
CA PRO A 133 -19.89 -12.52 6.33
C PRO A 133 -21.20 -13.32 6.45
N GLU A 134 -21.87 -13.19 7.59
CA GLU A 134 -23.24 -13.72 7.78
C GLU A 134 -24.18 -13.11 6.71
N ASP A 135 -25.17 -13.89 6.27
CA ASP A 135 -26.05 -13.55 5.15
C ASP A 135 -26.66 -12.14 5.33
N GLY A 136 -26.41 -11.25 4.37
CA GLY A 136 -26.96 -9.89 4.33
C GLY A 136 -26.04 -8.75 4.79
N HIS A 137 -24.78 -9.03 5.15
CA HIS A 137 -23.82 -8.01 5.65
C HIS A 137 -22.65 -7.70 4.69
N SER A 138 -22.79 -7.90 3.38
CA SER A 138 -21.75 -7.48 2.42
C SER A 138 -21.85 -5.97 2.14
N ASP A 139 -20.79 -5.22 2.46
CA ASP A 139 -20.67 -3.78 2.19
C ASP A 139 -20.64 -3.40 0.70
N ALA A 140 -20.62 -4.39 -0.19
CA ALA A 140 -20.60 -4.21 -1.63
C ALA A 140 -21.64 -5.10 -2.32
N SER A 141 -22.20 -4.62 -3.43
CA SER A 141 -23.13 -5.37 -4.28
C SER A 141 -22.48 -6.52 -5.07
N PHE A 142 -21.15 -6.65 -4.96
CA PHE A 142 -20.33 -7.69 -5.59
C PHE A 142 -19.63 -8.55 -4.52
N TRP A 143 -18.95 -9.61 -4.96
CA TRP A 143 -18.32 -10.59 -4.08
C TRP A 143 -17.43 -9.93 -3.00
N TYR A 144 -17.69 -10.23 -1.72
CA TYR A 144 -17.12 -9.53 -0.56
C TYR A 144 -15.59 -9.48 -0.55
N ALA A 145 -14.90 -10.55 -0.99
CA ALA A 145 -13.44 -10.62 -1.01
C ALA A 145 -12.81 -10.10 -2.32
N THR A 146 -13.58 -9.39 -3.16
CA THR A 146 -13.05 -8.81 -4.41
C THR A 146 -11.89 -7.87 -4.14
N TYR A 147 -11.95 -7.06 -3.09
CA TYR A 147 -10.86 -6.14 -2.75
C TYR A 147 -9.59 -6.89 -2.32
N CYS A 148 -9.70 -8.04 -1.66
CA CYS A 148 -8.56 -8.89 -1.30
C CYS A 148 -7.88 -9.44 -2.56
N VAL A 149 -8.66 -9.94 -3.51
CA VAL A 149 -8.14 -10.48 -4.77
C VAL A 149 -7.52 -9.37 -5.62
N VAL A 150 -8.16 -8.21 -5.73
CA VAL A 150 -7.61 -7.05 -6.45
C VAL A 150 -6.32 -6.58 -5.77
N GLY A 151 -6.31 -6.47 -4.44
CA GLY A 151 -5.13 -6.07 -3.68
C GLY A 151 -3.95 -7.03 -3.86
N LEU A 152 -4.19 -8.34 -3.75
CA LEU A 152 -3.17 -9.37 -4.04
C LEU A 152 -2.74 -9.34 -5.51
N GLY A 153 -3.66 -9.13 -6.44
CA GLY A 153 -3.37 -9.02 -7.88
C GLY A 153 -2.46 -7.84 -8.18
N VAL A 154 -2.71 -6.68 -7.57
CA VAL A 154 -1.84 -5.49 -7.69
C VAL A 154 -0.45 -5.77 -7.12
N LEU A 155 -0.36 -6.42 -5.95
CA LEU A 155 0.92 -6.81 -5.36
C LEU A 155 1.69 -7.80 -6.25
N ALA A 156 1.02 -8.82 -6.78
CA ALA A 156 1.59 -9.82 -7.66
C ALA A 156 2.07 -9.19 -8.98
N ALA A 157 1.24 -8.34 -9.61
CA ALA A 157 1.61 -7.59 -10.81
C ALA A 157 2.83 -6.70 -10.56
N SER A 158 2.87 -6.02 -9.41
CA SER A 158 4.02 -5.19 -9.01
C SER A 158 5.30 -6.03 -8.86
N ALA A 159 5.21 -7.19 -8.21
CA ALA A 159 6.33 -8.10 -8.03
C ALA A 159 6.85 -8.67 -9.36
N LEU A 160 5.94 -9.00 -10.29
CA LEU A 160 6.28 -9.48 -11.62
C LEU A 160 6.97 -8.39 -12.46
N LEU A 161 6.47 -7.14 -12.40
CA LEU A 161 7.07 -6.00 -13.10
C LEU A 161 8.50 -5.71 -12.61
N ILE A 162 8.79 -5.92 -11.32
CA ILE A 162 10.15 -5.77 -10.77
C ILE A 162 11.09 -6.86 -11.28
N LYS A 163 10.60 -8.11 -11.40
CA LYS A 163 11.43 -9.25 -11.82
C LYS A 163 11.79 -9.23 -13.32
N GLY A 164 11.02 -8.50 -14.13
CA GLY A 164 11.23 -8.39 -15.59
C GLY A 164 12.29 -7.37 -16.02
N ASN A 165 12.97 -6.71 -15.09
CA ASN A 165 13.95 -5.64 -15.31
C ASN A 165 15.33 -6.07 -14.77
#